data_AF-G5LQ64-F1
#
_entry.id   AF-G5LQ64-F1
#
_cell.length_a   1.000
_cell.length_b   1.000
_cell.length_c   1.000
_cell.angle_alpha   90.00
_cell.angle_beta   90.00
_cell.angle_gamma   90.00
#
_symmetry.space_group_name_H-M   'P 1'
#
loop_
_entity.id
_entity.type
_entity.pdbx_description
1 polymer ?
#
loop_
_entity_poly.entity_id
_entity_poly.type
_entity_poly.pdbx_seq_one_letter_code
_entity_poly.pdbx_strand_id
1 'polypeptide(L)' 'MKKFFFAAALVVSGLLVGCNQLTQYTISEQEINQALSA' A
#
# COMPACT_ATOMS: atom_id res chain seq x y z
N MET A 1 5.33 -0.60 30.22
CA MET A 1 6.25 -0.43 29.08
C MET A 1 6.04 -1.47 27.97
N LYS A 2 6.07 -2.78 28.22
CA LYS A 2 5.88 -3.82 27.17
C LYS A 2 4.57 -3.74 26.38
N LYS A 3 3.46 -3.33 27.01
CA LYS A 3 2.15 -3.19 26.36
C LYS A 3 2.12 -2.10 25.28
N PHE A 4 2.84 -0.99 25.51
CA PHE A 4 2.96 0.08 24.53
C PHE A 4 3.80 -0.32 23.32
N PHE A 5 4.86 -1.11 23.55
CA PHE A 5 5.66 -1.67 22.48
C PHE A 5 4.83 -2.58 21.57
N PHE A 6 3.98 -3.42 22.15
CA PHE A 6 3.09 -4.29 21.39
C PHE A 6 2.06 -3.51 20.58
N ALA A 7 1.44 -2.49 21.18
CA ALA A 7 0.49 -1.62 20.48
C ALA A 7 1.16 -0.87 19.31
N ALA A 8 2.37 -0.33 19.51
CA ALA A 8 3.12 0.35 18.46
C ALA A 8 3.48 -0.60 17.32
N ALA A 9 3.93 -1.82 17.61
CA ALA A 9 4.23 -2.82 16.60
C ALA A 9 3.00 -3.19 15.75
N LEU A 10 1.82 -3.28 16.38
CA LEU A 10 0.57 -3.62 15.70
C LEU A 10 0.11 -2.48 14.77
N VAL A 11 0.22 -1.23 15.22
CA VAL A 11 -0.07 -0.04 14.41
C VAL A 11 0.88 0.06 13.22
N VAL A 12 2.19 -0.08 13.44
CA VAL A 12 3.21 -0.01 12.37
C VAL A 12 3.00 -1.14 11.35
N SER A 13 2.72 -2.36 11.80
CA SER A 13 2.45 -3.49 10.90
C SER A 13 1.18 -3.26 10.08
N GLY A 14 0.11 -2.76 10.70
CA GLY A 14 -1.12 -2.38 9.99
C GLY A 14 -0.90 -1.27 8.96
N LEU A 15 -0.09 -0.27 9.29
CA LEU A 15 0.28 0.81 8.38
C LEU A 15 1.05 0.29 7.17
N LEU A 16 2.05 -0.56 7.38
CA LEU A 16 2.88 -1.11 6.31
C LEU A 16 2.07 -1.95 5.31
N VAL A 17 1.14 -2.77 5.80
CA VAL A 17 0.24 -3.57 4.94
C VAL A 17 -0.73 -2.68 4.17
N GLY A 18 -1.24 -1.61 4.79
CA GLY A 18 -2.10 -0.63 4.13
C GLY A 18 -1.37 0.18 3.05
N CYS A 19 -0.14 0.60 3.32
CA CYS A 19 0.69 1.31 2.34
C CYS A 19 1.00 0.43 1.11
N ASN A 20 1.29 -0.85 1.31
CA ASN A 20 1.63 -1.75 0.21
C ASN A 20 0.47 -1.91 -0.82
N GLN A 21 -0.79 -1.94 -0.36
CA GLN A 21 -1.94 -1.97 -1.28
C GLN A 21 -2.17 -0.64 -2.01
N LEU A 22 -1.92 0.49 -1.34
CA LEU A 22 -2.10 1.81 -1.93
C LEU A 22 -1.00 2.16 -2.94
N THR A 23 0.19 1.55 -2.83
CA THR A 23 1.32 1.79 -3.73
C THR A 23 1.49 0.70 -4.79
N GLN A 24 0.94 -0.51 -4.62
CA GLN A 24 0.95 -1.57 -5.64
C GLN A 24 -0.22 -1.49 -6.63
N TYR A 25 -0.50 -0.30 -7.16
CA TYR A 25 -1.37 -0.23 -8.33
C TYR A 25 -0.60 -0.71 -9.57
N THR A 26 -0.92 -1.91 -10.06
CA THR A 26 -0.40 -2.40 -11.34
C THR A 26 -1.30 -1.88 -12.44
N ILE A 27 -0.76 -1.00 -13.29
CA ILE A 27 -1.44 -0.56 -14.51
C ILE A 27 -1.09 -1.53 -15.64
N SER A 28 -2.10 -2.00 -16.37
CA SER A 28 -1.88 -2.84 -17.55
C SER A 28 -1.40 -2.02 -18.75
N GLU A 29 -0.67 -2.66 -19.67
CA GLU A 29 -0.27 -2.01 -20.93
C GLU A 29 -1.49 -1.55 -21.75
N GLN A 30 -2.63 -2.23 -21.64
CA GLN A 30 -3.87 -1.86 -22.32
C GLN A 30 -4.42 -0.53 -21.78
N GLU A 31 -4.43 -0.33 -20.46
CA GLU A 31 -4.84 0.93 -19.83
C GLU A 31 -3.87 2.08 -20.18
N ILE A 32 -2.56 1.82 -20.22
CA ILE A 32 -1.55 2.81 -20.63
C ILE A 32 -1.77 3.24 -22.08
N ASN A 33 -1.91 2.27 -22.99
CA ASN A 33 -2.11 2.56 -24.41
C ASN A 33 -3.42 3.29 -24.65
N GLN A 34 -4.48 2.96 -23.90
CA GLN A 34 -5.75 3.66 -23.96
C GLN A 34 -5.62 5.11 -23.49
N ALA A 35 -4.92 5.37 -22.39
CA ALA A 35 -4.67 6.73 -21.88
C ALA A 35 -3.77 7.56 -22.81
N LEU A 36 -2.79 6.93 -23.46
CA LEU A 36 -1.86 7.60 -24.39
C LEU A 36 -2.48 7.86 -25.77
N SER A 37 -3.51 7.11 -26.15
CA SER A 37 -4.22 7.26 -27.42
C SER A 37 -5.30 8.35 -27.43
N ALA A 38 -5.51 9.05 -26.31
CA ALA A 38 -6.44 10.18 -26.16
C ALA A 38 -5.73 11.53 -26.33
#